data_AF-A0A5D0RMI8-F1
#
_entry.id   AF-A0A5D0RMI8-F1
#
_cell.length_a   1.000
_cell.length_b   1.000
_cell.length_c   1.000
_cell.angle_alpha   90.00
_cell.angle_beta   90.00
_cell.angle_gamma   90.00
#
_symmetry.space_group_name_H-M   'P 1'
#
loop_
_entity.id
_entity.type
_entity.pdbx_description
1 polymer ?
#
loop_
_entity_poly.entity_id
_entity_poly.type
_entity_poly.pdbx_seq_one_letter_code
_entity_poly.pdbx_strand_id
1 'polypeptide(L)'
;MTATAPPLAEGETLIASFTGSRATYIKEHVMLAAIGSVGAVAILMAIGNPHPWTGVVGAVLAIAVRGVYVASEQIGMTWHLTDRRLISPAGVSLARGDIVKVRTIFSAAQVVTRAGDKFMLKYQADPAGTKAVIEGATA
;
A
#
# COMPACT_ATOMS: atom_id res chain seq x y z
N MET A 1 -7.51 14.17 8.26
CA MET A 1 -8.91 13.83 7.89
C MET A 1 -9.08 12.35 8.14
N THR A 2 -9.71 11.98 9.25
CA THR A 2 -10.13 10.60 9.51
C THR A 2 -11.16 10.24 8.44
N ALA A 3 -10.90 9.21 7.64
CA ALA A 3 -11.88 8.74 6.68
C ALA A 3 -13.13 8.30 7.45
N THR A 4 -14.25 8.98 7.22
CA THR A 4 -15.53 8.60 7.81
C THR A 4 -15.89 7.21 7.31
N ALA A 5 -16.20 6.30 8.23
CA ALA A 5 -16.63 4.97 7.86
C ALA A 5 -17.82 5.05 6.89
N PRO A 6 -17.85 4.25 5.81
CA PRO A 6 -18.97 4.22 4.88
C PRO A 6 -20.26 3.86 5.64
N PRO A 7 -21.43 4.31 5.16
CA PRO A 7 -22.70 3.99 5.79
C PRO A 7 -22.87 2.46 5.85
N LEU A 8 -23.01 1.95 7.07
CA LEU A 8 -23.24 0.54 7.34
C LEU A 8 -24.71 0.21 7.09
N ALA A 9 -24.98 -0.99 6.58
CA ALA A 9 -26.35 -1.48 6.49
C ALA A 9 -26.93 -1.75 7.89
N GLU A 10 -28.26 -1.89 7.99
CA GLU A 10 -28.90 -2.19 9.25
C GLU A 10 -28.41 -3.55 9.82
N GLY A 11 -27.95 -3.52 11.07
CA GLY A 11 -27.32 -4.65 11.74
C GLY A 11 -25.94 -5.06 11.20
N GLU A 12 -25.28 -4.24 10.39
CA GLU A 12 -23.88 -4.41 9.98
C GLU A 12 -22.95 -3.75 11.02
N THR A 13 -21.87 -4.44 11.40
CA THR A 13 -20.93 -4.00 12.44
C THR A 13 -19.53 -3.83 11.87
N LEU A 14 -18.88 -2.72 12.21
CA LEU A 14 -17.49 -2.48 11.85
C LEU A 14 -16.57 -3.31 12.75
N ILE A 15 -15.73 -4.15 12.14
CA ILE A 15 -14.75 -4.98 12.83
C ILE A 15 -13.40 -4.29 12.91
N ALA A 16 -12.92 -3.76 11.78
CA ALA A 16 -11.60 -3.12 11.72
C ALA A 16 -11.54 -2.06 10.62
N SER A 17 -10.62 -1.11 10.77
CA SER A 17 -10.26 -0.15 9.73
C SER A 17 -8.76 -0.19 9.50
N PHE A 18 -8.35 -0.20 8.24
CA PHE A 18 -6.96 -0.30 7.83
C PHE A 18 -6.58 0.94 7.02
N THR A 19 -5.59 1.68 7.48
CA THR A 19 -5.08 2.88 6.80
C THR A 19 -3.61 2.73 6.46
N GLY A 20 -3.15 3.46 5.44
CA GLY A 20 -1.74 3.46 5.06
C GLY A 20 -0.87 4.06 6.16
N SER A 21 0.24 3.40 6.47
CA SER A 21 1.27 3.90 7.37
C SER A 21 2.19 4.87 6.63
N ARG A 22 2.23 6.11 7.09
CA ARG A 22 3.18 7.12 6.59
C ARG A 22 4.63 6.67 6.79
N ALA A 23 4.95 6.01 7.90
CA ALA A 23 6.29 5.51 8.15
C ALA A 23 6.70 4.44 7.12
N THR A 24 5.78 3.50 6.82
CA THR A 24 6.01 2.47 5.80
C THR A 24 6.15 3.07 4.41
N TYR A 25 5.30 4.04 4.06
CA TYR A 25 5.38 4.78 2.80
C TYR A 25 6.76 5.44 2.61
N ILE A 26 7.24 6.17 3.62
CA ILE A 26 8.55 6.84 3.57
C ILE A 26 9.66 5.80 3.45
N LYS A 27 9.62 4.73 4.25
CA LYS A 27 10.62 3.65 4.22
C LYS A 27 10.75 3.04 2.81
N GLU A 28 9.63 2.72 2.16
CA GLU A 28 9.65 2.15 0.81
C GLU A 28 10.18 3.15 -0.23
N HIS A 29 9.85 4.44 -0.11
CA HIS A 29 10.39 5.47 -1.01
C HIS A 29 11.89 5.67 -0.82
N VAL A 30 12.38 5.64 0.42
CA VAL A 30 13.82 5.69 0.73
C VAL A 30 14.53 4.48 0.15
N MET A 31 13.97 3.28 0.30
CA MET A 31 14.53 2.06 -0.29
C MET A 31 14.56 2.14 -1.83
N LEU A 32 13.48 2.60 -2.44
CA LEU A 32 13.41 2.81 -3.89
C LEU A 32 14.43 3.84 -4.36
N ALA A 33 14.64 4.91 -3.59
CA ALA A 33 15.65 5.93 -3.89
C ALA A 33 17.07 5.39 -3.80
N ALA A 34 17.36 4.55 -2.80
CA ALA A 34 18.65 3.90 -2.67
C ALA A 34 18.94 2.97 -3.86
N ILE A 35 17.99 2.09 -4.22
CA ILE A 35 18.14 1.16 -5.36
C ILE A 35 18.26 1.94 -6.68
N GLY A 36 17.40 2.94 -6.88
CA GLY A 36 17.43 3.82 -8.06
C GLY A 36 18.75 4.56 -8.19
N SER A 37 19.32 5.03 -7.07
CA SER A 37 20.62 5.71 -7.04
C SER A 37 21.75 4.78 -7.49
N VAL A 38 21.80 3.56 -6.96
CA VAL A 38 22.82 2.56 -7.36
C VAL A 38 22.70 2.24 -8.85
N GLY A 39 21.48 2.00 -9.35
CA GLY A 39 21.24 1.73 -10.77
C GLY A 39 21.63 2.89 -11.67
N ALA A 40 21.25 4.13 -11.31
CA ALA A 40 21.57 5.32 -12.08
C ALA A 40 23.09 5.56 -12.17
N VAL A 41 23.79 5.45 -11.04
CA VAL A 41 25.25 5.57 -10.99
C VAL A 41 25.92 4.51 -11.85
N ALA A 42 25.48 3.25 -11.77
CA ALA A 42 26.02 2.15 -12.58
C ALA A 42 25.87 2.41 -14.08
N ILE A 43 24.69 2.87 -14.51
CA ILE A 43 24.43 3.23 -15.92
C ILE A 43 25.34 4.39 -16.36
N LEU A 44 25.46 5.44 -15.55
CA LEU A 44 26.29 6.60 -15.87
C LEU A 44 27.77 6.22 -16.00
N MET A 45 28.27 5.32 -15.15
CA MET A 45 29.63 4.78 -15.28
C MET A 45 29.79 3.97 -16.57
N ALA A 46 28.83 3.10 -16.90
CA ALA A 46 28.90 2.24 -18.07
C ALA A 46 28.95 3.02 -19.40
N ILE A 47 28.33 4.20 -19.45
CA ILE A 47 28.37 5.09 -20.64
C ILE A 47 29.52 6.12 -20.60
N GLY A 48 30.45 5.99 -19.64
CA GLY A 48 31.62 6.87 -19.53
C GLY A 48 31.30 8.31 -19.08
N ASN A 49 30.21 8.53 -18.35
CA ASN A 49 29.86 9.86 -17.87
C ASN A 49 30.90 10.34 -16.83
N PRO A 50 31.45 11.57 -16.96
CA PRO A 50 32.43 12.10 -16.00
C PRO A 50 31.84 12.42 -14.60
N HIS A 51 30.52 12.45 -14.47
CA HIS A 51 29.80 12.82 -13.24
C HIS A 51 28.77 11.75 -12.83
N PRO A 52 29.17 10.48 -12.60
CA PRO A 52 28.23 9.40 -12.30
C PRO A 52 27.48 9.60 -10.98
N TRP A 53 28.07 10.35 -10.04
CA TRP A 53 27.46 10.73 -8.77
C TRP A 53 26.13 11.49 -8.93
N THR A 54 25.93 12.17 -10.08
CA THR A 54 24.69 12.88 -10.39
C THR A 54 23.48 11.93 -10.46
N GLY A 55 23.70 10.63 -10.73
CA GLY A 55 22.67 9.61 -10.68
C GLY A 55 22.00 9.50 -9.31
N VAL A 56 22.74 9.71 -8.21
CA VAL A 56 22.19 9.73 -6.86
C VAL A 56 21.25 10.91 -6.68
N VAL A 57 21.71 12.12 -7.04
CA VAL A 57 20.91 13.35 -6.93
C VAL A 57 19.64 13.25 -7.76
N GLY A 58 19.76 12.80 -9.00
CA GLY A 58 18.63 12.61 -9.91
C GLY A 58 17.60 11.61 -9.37
N ALA A 59 18.05 10.44 -8.91
CA ALA A 59 17.16 9.41 -8.38
C ALA A 59 16.43 9.85 -7.11
N VAL A 60 17.16 10.45 -6.15
CA VAL A 60 16.57 10.95 -4.90
C VAL A 60 15.56 12.05 -5.19
N LEU A 61 15.89 13.05 -6.03
CA LEU A 61 14.97 14.12 -6.37
C LEU A 61 13.73 13.59 -7.10
N ALA A 62 13.90 12.71 -8.09
CA ALA A 62 12.78 12.13 -8.83
C ALA A 62 11.79 11.40 -7.92
N ILE A 63 12.31 10.58 -6.99
CA ILE A 63 11.47 9.81 -6.07
C ILE A 63 10.88 10.68 -4.96
N ALA A 64 11.62 11.67 -4.46
CA ALA A 64 11.11 12.60 -3.47
C ALA A 64 9.96 13.45 -4.05
N VAL A 65 10.15 14.06 -5.22
CA VAL A 65 9.12 14.89 -5.88
C VAL A 65 7.87 14.07 -6.16
N ARG A 66 8.01 12.89 -6.77
CA ARG A 66 6.88 12.00 -7.05
C ARG A 66 6.21 11.54 -5.76
N GLY A 67 7.00 11.13 -4.77
CA GLY A 67 6.53 10.63 -3.49
C GLY A 67 5.74 11.69 -2.72
N VAL A 68 6.16 12.95 -2.74
CA VAL A 68 5.42 14.06 -2.11
C VAL A 68 4.13 14.36 -2.89
N TYR A 69 4.21 14.42 -4.22
CA TYR A 69 3.06 14.73 -5.08
C TYR A 69 1.86 13.80 -4.87
N VAL A 70 2.09 12.49 -4.71
CA VAL A 70 1.00 11.49 -4.57
C VAL A 70 0.76 11.02 -3.12
N ALA A 71 1.44 11.61 -2.13
CA ALA A 71 1.45 11.08 -0.76
C ALA A 71 0.05 11.00 -0.14
N SER A 72 -0.77 12.05 -0.30
CA SER A 72 -2.11 12.13 0.27
C SER A 72 -3.04 11.06 -0.31
N GLU A 73 -3.00 10.86 -1.63
CA GLU A 73 -3.81 9.87 -2.33
C GLU A 73 -3.44 8.44 -1.95
N GLN A 74 -2.14 8.16 -1.79
CA GLN A 74 -1.65 6.82 -1.48
C GLN A 74 -1.84 6.44 -0.01
N ILE A 75 -1.66 7.39 0.93
CA ILE A 75 -1.73 7.14 2.37
C ILE A 75 -3.18 7.28 2.88
N GLY A 76 -4.00 8.13 2.26
CA GLY A 76 -5.40 8.38 2.67
C GLY A 76 -6.38 7.25 2.36
N MET A 77 -5.89 6.13 1.80
CA MET A 77 -6.70 4.99 1.38
C MET A 77 -7.08 4.11 2.58
N THR A 78 -8.22 4.41 3.20
CA THR A 78 -8.75 3.63 4.33
C THR A 78 -9.71 2.53 3.84
N TRP A 79 -9.47 1.31 4.30
CA TRP A 79 -10.31 0.15 4.10
C TRP A 79 -11.10 -0.15 5.37
N HIS A 80 -12.34 -0.62 5.23
CA HIS A 80 -13.19 -0.95 6.36
C HIS A 80 -13.67 -2.40 6.25
N LEU A 81 -13.38 -3.20 7.28
CA LEU A 81 -13.85 -4.58 7.39
C LEU A 81 -15.06 -4.61 8.33
N THR A 82 -16.14 -5.21 7.86
CA THR A 82 -17.35 -5.46 8.65
C THR A 82 -17.55 -6.95 8.87
N ASP A 83 -18.57 -7.33 9.62
CA ASP A 83 -19.03 -8.72 9.72
C ASP A 83 -19.48 -9.31 8.38
N ARG A 84 -19.81 -8.48 7.38
CA ARG A 84 -20.36 -8.94 6.09
C ARG A 84 -19.43 -8.75 4.90
N ARG A 85 -18.64 -7.66 4.87
CA ARG A 85 -17.86 -7.27 3.68
C ARG A 85 -16.61 -6.48 4.04
N LEU A 86 -15.68 -6.44 3.10
CA LEU A 86 -14.54 -5.53 3.09
C LEU A 86 -14.83 -4.40 2.09
N ILE A 87 -14.75 -3.17 2.55
CA ILE A 87 -15.07 -1.98 1.77
C ILE A 87 -13.78 -1.25 1.43
N SER A 88 -13.56 -1.01 0.13
CA SER A 88 -12.41 -0.29 -0.38
C SER A 88 -12.58 1.23 -0.25
N PRO A 89 -11.47 2.00 -0.30
CA PRO A 89 -11.51 3.47 -0.34
C PRO A 89 -12.31 4.03 -1.52
N ALA A 90 -12.43 3.27 -2.61
CA ALA A 90 -13.20 3.63 -3.80
C ALA A 90 -14.71 3.28 -3.68
N GLY A 91 -15.15 2.79 -2.52
CA GLY A 91 -16.54 2.37 -2.27
C GLY A 91 -16.88 0.97 -2.79
N VAL A 92 -15.96 0.27 -3.44
CA VAL A 92 -16.17 -1.13 -3.85
C VAL A 92 -16.34 -2.01 -2.62
N SER A 93 -17.40 -2.81 -2.62
CA SER A 93 -17.75 -3.72 -1.52
C SER A 93 -17.44 -5.16 -1.92
N LEU A 94 -16.61 -5.84 -1.13
CA LEU A 94 -16.19 -7.22 -1.34
C LEU A 94 -16.83 -8.10 -0.27
N ALA A 95 -17.79 -8.94 -0.63
CA ALA A 95 -18.40 -9.86 0.33
C ALA A 95 -17.32 -10.78 0.94
N ARG A 96 -17.40 -11.05 2.25
CA ARG A 96 -16.38 -11.88 2.92
C ARG A 96 -16.28 -13.29 2.32
N GLY A 97 -17.41 -13.87 1.90
CA GLY A 97 -17.46 -15.18 1.25
C GLY A 97 -16.84 -15.23 -0.16
N ASP A 98 -16.59 -14.06 -0.77
CA ASP A 98 -15.90 -13.95 -2.05
C ASP A 98 -14.39 -13.82 -1.90
N ILE A 99 -13.88 -13.51 -0.69
CA ILE A 99 -12.45 -13.45 -0.42
C ILE A 99 -11.92 -14.87 -0.26
N VAL A 100 -11.16 -15.33 -1.25
CA VAL A 100 -10.62 -16.71 -1.24
C VAL A 100 -9.21 -16.80 -0.66
N LYS A 101 -8.47 -15.68 -0.64
CA LYS A 101 -7.10 -15.64 -0.13
C LYS A 101 -6.67 -14.22 0.21
N VAL A 102 -5.89 -14.07 1.27
CA VAL A 102 -5.11 -12.85 1.51
C VAL A 102 -3.62 -13.16 1.49
N ARG A 103 -2.85 -12.37 0.73
CA ARG A 103 -1.39 -12.50 0.59
C ARG A 103 -0.71 -11.28 1.22
N THR A 104 0.53 -11.45 1.65
CA THR A 104 1.42 -10.34 1.99
C THR A 104 2.41 -10.14 0.84
N ILE A 105 2.49 -8.93 0.30
CA ILE A 105 3.42 -8.56 -0.77
C ILE A 105 4.05 -7.22 -0.39
N PHE A 106 5.34 -7.22 -0.05
CA PHE A 106 6.00 -6.06 0.58
C PHE A 106 5.22 -5.58 1.80
N SER A 107 4.86 -4.29 1.86
CA SER A 107 3.99 -3.74 2.89
C SER A 107 2.49 -3.91 2.64
N ALA A 108 2.08 -4.60 1.57
CA ALA A 108 0.67 -4.70 1.21
C ALA A 108 0.03 -6.00 1.70
N ALA A 109 -1.21 -5.91 2.19
CA ALA A 109 -2.12 -7.04 2.25
C ALA A 109 -2.93 -7.07 0.94
N GLN A 110 -2.75 -8.13 0.15
CA GLN A 110 -3.45 -8.33 -1.12
C GLN A 110 -4.62 -9.28 -0.92
N VAL A 111 -5.83 -8.77 -1.10
CA VAL A 111 -7.07 -9.54 -1.11
C VAL A 111 -7.31 -10.07 -2.52
N VAL A 112 -7.60 -11.37 -2.63
CA VAL A 112 -7.93 -12.03 -3.88
C VAL A 112 -9.37 -12.53 -3.81
N THR A 113 -10.19 -12.16 -4.80
CA THR A 113 -11.59 -12.60 -4.89
C THR A 113 -11.70 -13.94 -5.61
N ARG A 114 -12.85 -14.62 -5.47
CA ARG A 114 -13.20 -15.83 -6.21
C ARG A 114 -13.16 -15.64 -7.73
N ALA A 115 -13.52 -14.45 -8.21
CA ALA A 115 -13.46 -14.08 -9.63
C ALA A 115 -12.02 -13.84 -10.12
N GLY A 116 -11.04 -13.77 -9.21
CA GLY A 116 -9.62 -13.57 -9.52
C GLY A 116 -9.15 -12.11 -9.43
N ASP A 117 -10.04 -11.18 -9.05
CA ASP A 117 -9.68 -9.78 -8.83
C ASP A 117 -8.71 -9.64 -7.67
N LYS A 118 -7.82 -8.64 -7.76
CA LYS A 118 -6.79 -8.38 -6.77
C LYS A 118 -6.87 -6.95 -6.27
N PHE A 119 -7.04 -6.82 -4.97
CA PHE A 119 -7.10 -5.55 -4.29
C PHE A 119 -5.94 -5.46 -3.31
N MET A 120 -5.29 -4.30 -3.24
CA MET A 120 -4.12 -4.11 -2.38
C MET A 120 -4.39 -3.03 -1.35
N LEU A 121 -4.33 -3.43 -0.08
CA LEU A 121 -4.20 -2.53 1.04
C LEU A 121 -2.72 -2.19 1.16
N LYS A 122 -2.30 -1.07 0.54
CA LYS A 122 -0.88 -0.69 0.44
C LYS A 122 -0.37 -0.07 1.74
N TYR A 123 0.95 -0.07 1.90
CA TYR A 123 1.67 0.63 2.98
C TYR A 123 1.20 0.25 4.38
N GLN A 124 0.80 -0.99 4.62
CA GLN A 124 0.40 -1.44 5.96
C GLN A 124 1.62 -1.40 6.90
N ALA A 125 1.40 -0.99 8.14
CA ALA A 125 2.43 -1.09 9.17
C ALA A 125 2.75 -2.56 9.48
N ASP A 126 1.71 -3.40 9.50
CA ASP A 126 1.78 -4.85 9.69
C ASP A 126 0.86 -5.57 8.68
N PRO A 127 1.35 -5.89 7.47
CA PRO A 127 0.54 -6.58 6.47
C PRO A 127 0.14 -8.00 6.89
N ALA A 128 0.89 -8.65 7.80
CA ALA A 128 0.56 -9.98 8.30
C ALA A 128 -0.60 -9.92 9.31
N GLY A 129 -0.59 -8.94 10.22
CA GLY A 129 -1.70 -8.65 11.10
C GLY A 129 -2.96 -8.23 10.33
N THR A 130 -2.83 -7.33 9.34
CA THR A 130 -3.95 -6.97 8.44
C THR A 130 -4.53 -8.22 7.76
N LYS A 131 -3.67 -9.11 7.26
CA LYS A 131 -4.09 -10.39 6.68
C LYS A 131 -4.88 -11.24 7.69
N ALA A 132 -4.35 -11.46 8.88
CA ALA A 132 -4.97 -12.32 9.90
C ALA A 132 -6.38 -11.84 10.25
N VAL A 133 -6.55 -10.53 10.47
CA VAL A 133 -7.85 -9.92 10.77
C VAL A 133 -8.85 -10.11 9.63
N ILE A 134 -8.43 -9.96 8.37
CA ILE A 134 -9.31 -10.15 7.20
C ILE A 134 -9.72 -11.63 7.05
N GLU A 135 -8.79 -12.55 7.25
CA GLU A 135 -9.05 -13.99 7.18
C GLU A 135 -9.89 -14.51 8.36
N GLY A 136 -10.11 -13.68 9.39
CA GLY A 136 -10.88 -14.06 10.59
C GLY A 136 -10.06 -14.88 11.58
N ALA A 137 -8.74 -14.97 11.39
CA ALA A 137 -7.83 -15.44 12.41
C ALA A 137 -7.65 -14.28 13.41
N THR A 138 -8.39 -14.32 14.51
CA THR A 138 -8.10 -13.46 15.67
C THR A 138 -6.67 -13.76 16.11
N ALA A 139 -5.85 -12.71 16.29
CA ALA A 139 -4.51 -12.82 16.85
C ALA A 139 -4.55 -13.37 18.28
#